data_AF-A0A8T5TBP0-F1
#
_entry.id   AF-A0A8T5TBP0-F1
#
_cell.length_a   1.000
_cell.length_b   1.000
_cell.length_c   1.000
_cell.angle_alpha   90.00
_cell.angle_beta   90.00
_cell.angle_gamma   90.00
#
_symmetry.space_group_name_H-M   'P 1'
#
loop_
_entity.id
_entity.type
_entity.pdbx_description
1 polymer ?
#
loop_
_entity_poly.entity_id
_entity_poly.type
_entity_poly.pdbx_seq_one_letter_code
_entity_poly.pdbx_strand_id
1 'polypeptide(L)'
;MNLNSNYLKFCKKFHDFRIPGIKFKELDMRIKKIYKSFYQIEEEDINKATLVVLIISFMSSTCFLLGFPSFNIFMILLCTFILSLCISYFFNLRLYKEINKEDMKINSILHLIKIYYSLIEKSLSTDSDRVIAFIQLVRDFDMPISKAFIHSVKNIQEGTNPEIYLHNIKTFSLDFDNYIKELLLRDFIPQTKFEQFEDGSLEDSFKVFVKQLESRLSIVFFIGIFFPLGTCFLILFQTISIVVSLIIIPIYFLILNYMNRKFVKSDIFLIGLISDYSKLEKRKFNEFIDFLKLFSLNLQKNISPEVAYINTFSRQRTRLKILNSDLQNQSLNLVNFTYSFNEMIDKLKIQINSFRYSIILDVLKKILEQNPLASSDKIMDIINVLNRHQKLEKKLEIIIKGEKFKAFLYLFIMPFILGIIGGLIPSFYIILNSINIDSIFQILFDQNVNFLVNIILIFIFLILCVGISSFFFLKIVNQHKINFLIITTCILFTLLFMISFLNISYFI
;
A
#
# COMPACT_ATOMS: atom_id res chain seq x y z
N MET A 1 -16.72 -11.38 -4.95
CA MET A 1 -16.26 -12.72 -5.41
C MET A 1 -16.49 -13.02 -6.91
N ASN A 2 -17.35 -12.30 -7.65
CA ASN A 2 -17.65 -12.61 -9.07
C ASN A 2 -16.71 -12.06 -10.16
N LEU A 3 -15.81 -11.13 -9.83
CA LEU A 3 -14.98 -10.45 -10.84
C LEU A 3 -13.78 -11.28 -11.33
N ASN A 4 -13.28 -12.21 -10.51
CA ASN A 4 -12.14 -13.05 -10.89
C ASN A 4 -12.59 -14.27 -11.67
N SER A 5 -13.76 -14.83 -11.37
CA SER A 5 -14.31 -15.93 -12.15
C SER A 5 -14.55 -15.53 -13.61
N ASN A 6 -15.06 -14.32 -13.87
CA ASN A 6 -15.25 -13.81 -15.24
C ASN A 6 -13.93 -13.56 -15.96
N TYR A 7 -12.93 -13.00 -15.27
CA TYR A 7 -11.57 -12.81 -15.81
C TYR A 7 -10.92 -14.16 -16.19
N LEU A 8 -10.98 -15.14 -15.28
CA LEU A 8 -10.42 -16.47 -15.49
C LEU A 8 -11.13 -17.19 -16.64
N LYS A 9 -12.47 -17.12 -16.68
CA LYS A 9 -13.28 -17.66 -17.80
C LYS A 9 -12.89 -17.03 -19.13
N PHE A 10 -12.68 -15.71 -19.16
CA PHE A 10 -12.25 -15.02 -20.38
C PHE A 10 -10.87 -15.50 -20.85
N CYS A 11 -9.89 -15.63 -19.94
CA CYS A 11 -8.57 -16.13 -20.30
C CYS A 11 -8.61 -17.58 -20.80
N LYS A 12 -9.35 -18.46 -20.11
CA LYS A 12 -9.49 -19.88 -20.48
C LYS A 12 -10.10 -20.09 -21.86
N LYS A 13 -10.95 -19.18 -22.36
CA LYS A 13 -11.50 -19.27 -23.72
C LYS A 13 -10.42 -19.29 -24.81
N PHE A 14 -9.21 -18.79 -24.52
CA PHE A 14 -8.12 -18.69 -25.49
C PHE A 14 -7.08 -19.80 -25.36
N HIS A 15 -7.32 -20.81 -24.50
CA HIS A 15 -6.37 -21.88 -24.24
C HIS A 15 -6.00 -22.64 -25.52
N ASP A 16 -7.02 -23.12 -26.25
CA ASP A 16 -6.86 -23.95 -27.45
C ASP A 16 -6.50 -23.14 -28.71
N PHE A 17 -6.61 -21.81 -28.66
CA PHE A 17 -6.37 -20.96 -29.81
C PHE A 17 -4.87 -20.68 -30.00
N ARG A 18 -4.38 -20.88 -31.24
CA ARG A 18 -2.99 -20.56 -31.65
C ARG A 18 -2.87 -19.09 -32.07
N ILE A 19 -3.12 -18.18 -31.13
CA ILE A 19 -2.99 -16.73 -31.34
C ILE A 19 -1.66 -16.28 -30.70
N PRO A 20 -0.91 -15.33 -31.29
CA PRO A 20 0.24 -14.74 -30.62
C PRO A 20 -0.15 -14.08 -29.29
N GLY A 21 0.72 -14.17 -28.28
CA GLY A 21 0.50 -13.54 -26.98
C GLY A 21 1.38 -12.30 -26.81
N ILE A 22 0.87 -11.28 -26.11
CA ILE A 22 1.70 -10.15 -25.66
C ILE A 22 2.18 -10.43 -24.25
N LYS A 23 3.50 -10.47 -24.07
CA LYS A 23 4.15 -10.63 -22.77
C LYS A 23 4.63 -9.27 -22.27
N PHE A 24 4.01 -8.77 -21.20
CA PHE A 24 4.43 -7.53 -20.55
C PHE A 24 5.45 -7.75 -19.43
N LYS A 25 5.46 -8.93 -18.83
CA LYS A 25 6.36 -9.29 -17.74
C LYS A 25 6.72 -10.76 -17.82
N GLU A 26 7.98 -11.07 -17.56
CA GLU A 26 8.43 -12.43 -17.34
C GLU A 26 8.07 -12.90 -15.93
N LEU A 27 7.29 -13.97 -15.84
CA LEU A 27 6.93 -14.59 -14.57
C LEU A 27 7.96 -15.65 -14.19
N ASP A 28 8.35 -15.64 -12.93
CA ASP A 28 9.17 -16.69 -12.34
C ASP A 28 8.47 -18.04 -12.43
N MET A 29 9.26 -19.11 -12.56
CA MET A 29 8.76 -20.50 -12.63
C MET A 29 7.85 -20.87 -11.46
N ARG A 30 8.03 -20.25 -10.29
CA ARG A 30 7.17 -20.44 -9.13
C ARG A 30 5.77 -19.88 -9.36
N ILE A 31 5.67 -18.67 -9.88
CA ILE A 31 4.38 -17.99 -10.13
C ILE A 31 3.62 -18.70 -11.24
N LYS A 32 4.31 -19.18 -12.28
CA LYS A 32 3.73 -20.06 -13.32
C LYS A 32 3.09 -21.30 -12.70
N LYS A 33 3.75 -21.94 -11.73
CA LYS A 33 3.20 -23.11 -11.03
C LYS A 33 1.99 -22.75 -10.18
N ILE A 34 1.99 -21.59 -9.52
CA ILE A 34 0.84 -21.09 -8.74
C ILE A 34 -0.36 -20.78 -9.65
N TYR A 35 -0.14 -20.18 -10.82
CA TYR A 35 -1.19 -19.96 -11.83
C TYR A 35 -1.87 -21.27 -12.20
N LYS A 36 -1.08 -22.32 -12.46
CA LYS A 36 -1.60 -23.64 -12.80
C LYS A 36 -2.32 -24.32 -11.63
N SER A 37 -1.76 -24.31 -10.43
CA SER A 37 -2.31 -25.04 -9.28
C SER A 37 -3.57 -24.39 -8.69
N PHE A 38 -3.59 -23.06 -8.55
CA PHE A 38 -4.71 -22.36 -7.90
C PHE A 38 -5.77 -21.86 -8.88
N TYR A 39 -5.37 -21.47 -10.10
CA TYR A 39 -6.27 -20.85 -11.07
C TYR A 39 -6.55 -21.74 -12.30
N GLN A 40 -5.79 -22.83 -12.48
CA GLN A 40 -5.86 -23.73 -13.64
C GLN A 40 -5.72 -22.96 -14.96
N ILE A 41 -4.80 -22.00 -14.99
CA ILE A 41 -4.52 -21.16 -16.16
C ILE A 41 -3.01 -21.15 -16.40
N GLU A 42 -2.62 -21.15 -17.67
CA GLU A 42 -1.22 -20.98 -18.07
C GLU A 42 -0.93 -19.51 -18.41
N GLU A 43 0.34 -19.10 -18.29
CA GLU A 43 0.74 -17.72 -18.59
C GLU A 43 0.38 -17.34 -20.04
N GLU A 44 0.49 -18.30 -20.96
CA GLU A 44 0.16 -18.11 -22.37
C GLU A 44 -1.30 -17.70 -22.59
N ASP A 45 -2.24 -18.26 -21.82
CA ASP A 45 -3.67 -17.94 -21.93
C ASP A 45 -3.93 -16.46 -21.60
N ILE A 46 -3.23 -15.95 -20.59
CA ILE A 46 -3.31 -14.55 -20.18
C ILE A 46 -2.68 -13.68 -21.27
N ASN A 47 -1.51 -14.04 -21.77
CA ASN A 47 -0.82 -13.28 -22.82
C ASN A 47 -1.66 -13.22 -24.12
N LYS A 48 -2.33 -14.31 -24.52
CA LYS A 48 -3.28 -14.34 -25.63
C LYS A 48 -4.47 -13.42 -25.38
N ALA A 49 -5.11 -13.54 -24.21
CA ALA A 49 -6.22 -12.69 -23.83
C ALA A 49 -5.85 -11.19 -23.81
N THR A 50 -4.61 -10.86 -23.41
CA THR A 50 -4.13 -9.47 -23.37
C THR A 50 -3.97 -8.84 -24.75
N LEU A 51 -3.59 -9.63 -25.77
CA LEU A 51 -3.58 -9.17 -27.15
C LEU A 51 -5.01 -8.81 -27.60
N VAL A 52 -5.98 -9.67 -27.32
CA VAL A 52 -7.39 -9.43 -27.69
C VAL A 52 -7.91 -8.15 -27.03
N VAL A 53 -7.61 -7.94 -25.75
CA VAL A 53 -7.97 -6.71 -25.04
C VAL A 53 -7.30 -5.48 -25.65
N LEU A 54 -6.04 -5.59 -26.09
CA LEU A 54 -5.33 -4.50 -26.77
C LEU A 54 -6.03 -4.13 -28.08
N ILE A 55 -6.38 -5.12 -28.91
CA ILE A 55 -7.05 -4.89 -30.19
C ILE A 55 -8.42 -4.24 -29.97
N ILE A 56 -9.23 -4.79 -29.07
CA ILE A 56 -10.57 -4.27 -28.78
C ILE A 56 -10.51 -2.84 -28.23
N SER A 57 -9.59 -2.55 -27.31
CA SER A 57 -9.42 -1.21 -26.72
C SER A 57 -8.85 -0.20 -27.72
N PHE A 58 -7.97 -0.64 -28.62
CA PHE A 58 -7.47 0.20 -29.71
C PHE A 58 -8.62 0.59 -30.64
N MET A 59 -9.38 -0.40 -31.16
CA MET A 59 -10.49 -0.14 -32.09
C MET A 59 -11.60 0.73 -31.47
N SER A 60 -11.94 0.50 -30.19
CA SER A 60 -12.96 1.30 -29.52
C SER A 60 -12.51 2.74 -29.27
N SER A 61 -11.25 2.95 -28.85
CA SER A 61 -10.70 4.28 -28.62
C SER A 61 -10.48 5.07 -29.92
N THR A 62 -10.07 4.42 -31.01
CA THR A 62 -9.98 5.06 -32.34
C THR A 62 -11.35 5.49 -32.85
N CYS A 63 -12.36 4.62 -32.76
CA CYS A 63 -13.73 4.99 -33.16
C CYS A 63 -14.27 6.18 -32.36
N PHE A 64 -13.97 6.24 -31.06
CA PHE A 64 -14.39 7.35 -30.21
C PHE A 64 -13.68 8.67 -30.58
N LEU A 65 -12.35 8.63 -30.78
CA LEU A 65 -11.56 9.83 -31.05
C LEU A 65 -11.72 10.38 -32.47
N LEU A 66 -12.05 9.52 -33.45
CA LEU A 66 -12.41 9.97 -34.80
C LEU A 66 -13.69 10.84 -34.83
N GLY A 67 -14.52 10.79 -33.79
CA GLY A 67 -15.66 11.69 -33.61
C GLY A 67 -15.29 13.16 -33.34
N PHE A 68 -14.01 13.47 -33.09
CA PHE A 68 -13.50 14.82 -32.83
C PHE A 68 -12.63 15.31 -34.00
N PRO A 69 -13.17 16.10 -34.95
CA PRO A 69 -12.48 16.46 -36.20
C PRO A 69 -11.29 17.42 -36.02
N SER A 70 -11.08 17.97 -34.82
CA SER A 70 -10.01 18.92 -34.53
C SER A 70 -8.63 18.27 -34.30
N PHE A 71 -8.55 16.95 -34.16
CA PHE A 71 -7.28 16.26 -33.92
C PHE A 71 -6.69 15.67 -35.20
N ASN A 72 -5.38 15.82 -35.36
CA ASN A 72 -4.62 15.14 -36.42
C ASN A 72 -4.74 13.62 -36.25
N ILE A 73 -5.02 12.89 -37.34
CA ILE A 73 -5.13 11.43 -37.39
C ILE A 73 -3.91 10.75 -36.76
N PHE A 74 -2.71 11.28 -36.97
CA PHE A 74 -1.49 10.73 -36.38
C PHE A 74 -1.50 10.82 -34.84
N MET A 75 -1.97 11.94 -34.29
CA MET A 75 -2.14 12.12 -32.84
C MET A 75 -3.23 11.20 -32.28
N ILE A 76 -4.32 11.00 -33.02
CA ILE A 76 -5.38 10.06 -32.63
C ILE A 76 -4.81 8.63 -32.54
N LEU A 77 -4.09 8.17 -33.56
CA LEU A 77 -3.47 6.84 -33.57
C LEU A 77 -2.47 6.66 -32.42
N LEU A 78 -1.65 7.67 -32.14
CA LEU A 78 -0.67 7.61 -31.07
C LEU A 78 -1.34 7.57 -29.68
N CYS A 79 -2.32 8.44 -29.42
CA CYS A 79 -3.06 8.45 -28.15
C CYS A 79 -3.83 7.15 -27.90
N THR A 80 -4.51 6.63 -28.93
CA THR A 80 -5.29 5.37 -28.84
C THR A 80 -4.39 4.16 -28.61
N PHE A 81 -3.22 4.13 -29.25
CA PHE A 81 -2.23 3.08 -29.03
C PHE A 81 -1.65 3.11 -27.61
N ILE A 82 -1.31 4.30 -27.08
CA ILE A 82 -0.84 4.42 -25.69
C ILE A 82 -1.93 3.97 -24.72
N LEU A 83 -3.18 4.36 -24.96
CA LEU A 83 -4.31 4.01 -24.10
C LEU A 83 -4.61 2.51 -24.12
N SER A 84 -4.59 1.88 -25.29
CA SER A 84 -4.79 0.44 -25.44
C SER A 84 -3.66 -0.38 -24.79
N LEU A 85 -2.41 0.07 -24.93
CA LEU A 85 -1.26 -0.51 -24.22
C LEU A 85 -1.43 -0.42 -22.70
N CYS A 86 -1.83 0.74 -22.18
CA CYS A 86 -2.08 0.92 -20.75
C CYS A 86 -3.15 -0.06 -20.24
N ILE A 87 -4.28 -0.17 -20.94
CA ILE A 87 -5.39 -1.07 -20.57
C ILE A 87 -4.93 -2.53 -20.59
N SER A 88 -4.25 -2.94 -21.66
CA SER A 88 -3.75 -4.32 -21.80
C SER A 88 -2.72 -4.66 -20.72
N TYR A 89 -1.83 -3.73 -20.38
CA TYR A 89 -0.88 -3.89 -19.28
C TYR A 89 -1.57 -4.08 -17.92
N PHE A 90 -2.58 -3.26 -17.61
CA PHE A 90 -3.35 -3.41 -16.37
C PHE A 90 -4.09 -4.74 -16.30
N PHE A 91 -4.59 -5.23 -17.44
CA PHE A 91 -5.24 -6.53 -17.54
C PHE A 91 -4.26 -7.69 -17.32
N ASN A 92 -3.07 -7.65 -17.93
CA ASN A 92 -2.03 -8.68 -17.80
C ASN A 92 -1.58 -8.83 -16.33
N LEU A 93 -1.31 -7.72 -15.64
CA LEU A 93 -0.77 -7.74 -14.29
C LEU A 93 -1.79 -8.06 -13.18
N ARG A 94 -3.06 -8.26 -13.52
CA ARG A 94 -4.12 -8.40 -12.52
C ARG A 94 -3.91 -9.59 -11.58
N LEU A 95 -3.74 -10.79 -12.13
CA LEU A 95 -3.52 -12.00 -11.32
C LEU A 95 -2.21 -11.93 -10.52
N TYR A 96 -1.15 -11.41 -11.13
CA TYR A 96 0.12 -11.21 -10.45
C TYR A 96 -0.03 -10.33 -9.20
N LYS A 97 -0.77 -9.23 -9.30
CA LYS A 97 -1.05 -8.35 -8.15
C LYS A 97 -1.88 -9.05 -7.06
N GLU A 98 -2.81 -9.92 -7.44
CA GLU A 98 -3.57 -10.70 -6.46
C GLU A 98 -2.70 -11.70 -5.70
N ILE A 99 -1.83 -12.43 -6.40
CA ILE A 99 -0.88 -13.34 -5.76
C ILE A 99 0.03 -12.60 -4.78
N ASN A 100 0.61 -11.46 -5.20
CA ASN A 100 1.46 -10.67 -4.32
C ASN A 100 0.70 -10.19 -3.07
N LYS A 101 -0.58 -9.84 -3.20
CA LYS A 101 -1.41 -9.45 -2.06
C LYS A 101 -1.64 -10.61 -1.09
N GLU A 102 -1.91 -11.81 -1.60
CA GLU A 102 -2.07 -12.99 -0.73
C GLU A 102 -0.75 -13.41 -0.08
N ASP A 103 0.37 -13.35 -0.82
CA ASP A 103 1.73 -13.58 -0.30
C ASP A 103 2.05 -12.66 0.90
N MET A 104 1.80 -11.36 0.75
CA MET A 104 1.99 -10.39 1.85
C MET A 104 1.16 -10.73 3.10
N LYS A 105 -0.09 -11.19 2.94
CA LYS A 105 -0.91 -11.59 4.10
C LYS A 105 -0.31 -12.80 4.81
N ILE A 106 0.10 -13.82 4.06
CA ILE A 106 0.66 -15.06 4.62
C ILE A 106 1.95 -14.75 5.38
N ASN A 107 2.85 -13.98 4.79
CA ASN A 107 4.10 -13.58 5.44
C ASN A 107 3.85 -12.76 6.70
N SER A 108 2.81 -11.92 6.72
CA SER A 108 2.48 -11.14 7.93
C SER A 108 2.05 -12.01 9.11
N ILE A 109 1.39 -13.15 8.84
CA ILE A 109 0.88 -14.09 9.85
C ILE A 109 1.94 -15.16 10.20
N LEU A 110 2.93 -15.39 9.31
CA LEU A 110 3.97 -16.40 9.48
C LEU A 110 4.69 -16.32 10.83
N HIS A 111 5.03 -15.13 11.32
CA HIS A 111 5.67 -14.99 12.63
C HIS A 111 4.79 -15.53 13.77
N LEU A 112 3.48 -15.31 13.71
CA LEU A 112 2.55 -15.86 14.71
C LEU A 112 2.40 -17.37 14.59
N ILE A 113 2.41 -17.92 13.37
CA ILE A 113 2.43 -19.37 13.14
C ILE A 113 3.67 -20.00 13.76
N LYS A 114 4.85 -19.42 13.55
CA LYS A 114 6.11 -19.91 14.13
C LYS A 114 6.06 -19.88 15.67
N ILE A 115 5.57 -18.79 16.26
CA ILE A 115 5.40 -18.68 17.72
C ILE A 115 4.45 -19.76 18.23
N TYR A 116 3.27 -19.90 17.64
CA TYR A 116 2.26 -20.85 18.11
C TYR A 116 2.70 -22.30 17.92
N TYR A 117 3.28 -22.63 16.76
CA TYR A 117 3.76 -23.98 16.48
C TYR A 117 4.86 -24.42 17.45
N SER A 118 5.77 -23.51 17.80
CA SER A 118 6.81 -23.84 18.77
C SER A 118 6.31 -24.17 20.19
N LEU A 119 5.15 -23.64 20.54
CA LEU A 119 4.49 -23.93 21.81
C LEU A 119 3.85 -25.31 21.74
N ILE A 120 3.21 -25.64 20.61
CA ILE A 120 2.77 -27.01 20.31
C ILE A 120 3.94 -28.00 20.41
N GLU A 121 5.06 -27.75 19.72
CA GLU A 121 6.26 -28.62 19.76
C GLU A 121 6.77 -28.90 21.18
N LYS A 122 6.73 -27.90 22.08
CA LYS A 122 7.16 -28.05 23.48
C LYS A 122 6.14 -28.78 24.36
N SER A 123 4.85 -28.65 24.05
CA SER A 123 3.76 -29.26 24.83
C SER A 123 3.48 -30.72 24.47
N LEU A 124 3.81 -31.10 23.24
CA LEU A 124 3.56 -32.42 22.69
C LEU A 124 4.58 -33.43 23.22
N SER A 125 4.10 -34.62 23.62
CA SER A 125 4.98 -35.73 24.01
C SER A 125 5.87 -36.17 22.84
N THR A 126 7.00 -36.81 23.14
CA THR A 126 7.96 -37.30 22.12
C THR A 126 7.33 -38.19 21.06
N ASP A 127 6.24 -38.87 21.41
CA ASP A 127 5.59 -39.90 20.58
C ASP A 127 4.38 -39.35 19.79
N SER A 128 4.08 -38.07 19.92
CA SER A 128 2.93 -37.46 19.25
C SER A 128 3.27 -36.96 17.85
N ASP A 129 2.29 -37.05 16.94
CA ASP A 129 2.49 -36.72 15.53
C ASP A 129 2.47 -35.21 15.29
N ARG A 130 3.67 -34.61 15.38
CA ARG A 130 3.90 -33.17 15.25
C ARG A 130 3.59 -32.64 13.85
N VAL A 131 3.69 -33.50 12.83
CA VAL A 131 3.37 -33.16 11.44
C VAL A 131 1.87 -32.90 11.31
N ILE A 132 1.05 -33.79 11.88
CA ILE A 132 -0.41 -33.63 11.89
C ILE A 132 -0.80 -32.40 12.71
N ALA A 133 -0.17 -32.18 13.85
CA ALA A 133 -0.43 -30.99 14.67
C ALA A 133 -0.12 -29.68 13.93
N PHE A 134 0.95 -29.64 13.12
CA PHE A 134 1.25 -28.50 12.25
C PHE A 134 0.17 -28.29 11.20
N ILE A 135 -0.27 -29.36 10.54
CA ILE A 135 -1.31 -29.29 9.49
C ILE A 135 -2.63 -28.79 10.06
N GLN A 136 -3.02 -29.28 11.25
CA GLN A 136 -4.21 -28.82 11.96
C GLN A 136 -4.08 -27.35 12.37
N LEU A 137 -2.91 -26.94 12.86
CA LEU A 137 -2.64 -25.53 13.17
C LEU A 137 -2.92 -24.64 11.96
N VAL A 138 -2.35 -24.95 10.80
CA VAL A 138 -2.49 -24.12 9.59
C VAL A 138 -3.92 -24.14 9.05
N ARG A 139 -4.61 -25.29 9.14
CA ARG A 139 -6.04 -25.42 8.80
C ARG A 139 -6.90 -24.46 9.61
N ASP A 140 -6.62 -24.34 10.91
CA ASP A 140 -7.43 -23.59 11.86
C ASP A 140 -7.11 -22.08 11.89
N PHE A 141 -6.18 -21.61 11.05
CA PHE A 141 -5.99 -20.19 10.80
C PHE A 141 -6.86 -19.74 9.62
N ASP A 142 -7.56 -18.61 9.75
CA ASP A 142 -8.32 -18.02 8.65
C ASP A 142 -7.38 -17.34 7.64
N MET A 143 -6.74 -18.16 6.80
CA MET A 143 -5.75 -17.74 5.81
C MET A 143 -6.06 -18.28 4.41
N PRO A 144 -5.53 -17.67 3.33
CA PRO A 144 -5.76 -18.12 1.96
C PRO A 144 -5.37 -19.59 1.71
N ILE A 145 -4.35 -20.07 2.46
CA ILE A 145 -3.82 -21.42 2.37
C ILE A 145 -4.66 -22.44 3.16
N SER A 146 -5.51 -22.01 4.10
CA SER A 146 -6.26 -22.90 5.00
C SER A 146 -7.09 -23.93 4.24
N LYS A 147 -7.71 -23.53 3.11
CA LYS A 147 -8.50 -24.43 2.24
C LYS A 147 -7.68 -25.60 1.70
N ALA A 148 -6.42 -25.37 1.34
CA ALA A 148 -5.54 -26.43 0.88
C ALA A 148 -5.22 -27.41 2.03
N PHE A 149 -5.09 -26.90 3.26
CA PHE A 149 -4.86 -27.74 4.45
C PHE A 149 -6.13 -28.44 4.95
N ILE A 150 -7.32 -27.89 4.71
CA ILE A 150 -8.59 -28.60 4.93
C ILE A 150 -8.64 -29.84 4.03
N HIS A 151 -8.29 -29.69 2.75
CA HIS A 151 -8.25 -30.82 1.84
C HIS A 151 -7.15 -31.81 2.20
N SER A 152 -6.00 -31.34 2.69
CA SER A 152 -4.92 -32.22 3.12
C SER A 152 -5.31 -33.11 4.27
N VAL A 153 -6.02 -32.57 5.27
CA VAL A 153 -6.52 -33.39 6.39
C VAL A 153 -7.44 -34.50 5.88
N LYS A 154 -8.31 -34.22 4.91
CA LYS A 154 -9.15 -35.23 4.29
C LYS A 154 -8.33 -36.31 3.58
N ASN A 155 -7.32 -35.92 2.81
CA ASN A 155 -6.47 -36.87 2.07
C ASN A 155 -5.60 -37.71 3.03
N ILE A 156 -5.16 -37.14 4.16
CA ILE A 156 -4.42 -37.85 5.19
C ILE A 156 -5.31 -38.89 5.86
N GLN A 157 -6.59 -38.55 6.13
CA GLN A 157 -7.59 -39.50 6.61
C GLN A 157 -7.86 -40.64 5.61
N GLU A 158 -7.69 -40.38 4.31
CA GLU A 158 -7.78 -41.37 3.24
C GLU A 158 -6.49 -42.22 3.07
N GLY A 159 -5.46 -42.01 3.91
CA GLY A 159 -4.25 -42.83 3.97
C GLY A 159 -3.01 -42.25 3.30
N THR A 160 -3.03 -40.98 2.86
CA THR A 160 -1.83 -40.33 2.32
C THR A 160 -0.86 -39.91 3.43
N ASN A 161 0.45 -40.11 3.21
CA ASN A 161 1.47 -39.68 4.18
C ASN A 161 1.51 -38.13 4.26
N PRO A 162 1.35 -37.53 5.46
CA PRO A 162 1.36 -36.08 5.65
C PRO A 162 2.67 -35.40 5.22
N GLU A 163 3.81 -36.06 5.37
CA GLU A 163 5.13 -35.52 5.00
C GLU A 163 5.27 -35.37 3.49
N ILE A 164 4.83 -36.39 2.73
CA ILE A 164 4.81 -36.37 1.26
C ILE A 164 3.91 -35.23 0.77
N TYR A 165 2.79 -34.99 1.45
CA TYR A 165 1.91 -33.89 1.13
C TYR A 165 2.59 -32.52 1.38
N LEU A 166 3.18 -32.32 2.56
CA LEU A 166 3.87 -31.07 2.90
C LEU A 166 5.08 -30.80 2.01
N HIS A 167 5.79 -31.83 1.55
CA HIS A 167 6.88 -31.67 0.60
C HIS A 167 6.40 -31.13 -0.76
N ASN A 168 5.19 -31.52 -1.17
CA ASN A 168 4.65 -31.18 -2.49
C ASN A 168 3.81 -29.90 -2.50
N ILE A 169 3.43 -29.37 -1.33
CA ILE A 169 2.63 -28.16 -1.27
C ILE A 169 3.41 -26.95 -1.77
N LYS A 170 2.77 -26.14 -2.60
CA LYS A 170 3.28 -24.83 -3.00
C LYS A 170 2.27 -23.79 -2.63
N THR A 171 2.67 -22.90 -1.75
CA THR A 171 1.82 -21.81 -1.30
C THR A 171 2.15 -20.53 -2.07
N PHE A 172 1.40 -19.46 -1.80
CA PHE A 172 1.71 -18.15 -2.37
C PHE A 172 3.03 -17.59 -1.81
N SER A 173 3.44 -17.98 -0.60
CA SER A 173 4.55 -17.40 0.15
C SER A 173 5.82 -18.24 0.13
N LEU A 174 6.94 -17.63 -0.28
CA LEU A 174 8.23 -18.32 -0.36
C LEU A 174 8.77 -18.62 1.03
N ASP A 175 8.63 -17.66 1.94
CA ASP A 175 9.06 -17.79 3.33
C ASP A 175 8.29 -18.90 4.05
N PHE A 176 6.99 -19.06 3.74
CA PHE A 176 6.17 -20.14 4.27
C PHE A 176 6.59 -21.49 3.70
N ASP A 177 6.83 -21.58 2.39
CA ASP A 177 7.32 -22.80 1.75
C ASP A 177 8.70 -23.20 2.30
N ASN A 178 9.60 -22.24 2.52
CA ASN A 178 10.92 -22.47 3.10
C ASN A 178 10.81 -22.91 4.56
N TYR A 179 9.92 -22.31 5.33
CA TYR A 179 9.65 -22.73 6.70
C TYR A 179 9.14 -24.17 6.77
N ILE A 180 8.24 -24.59 5.88
CA ILE A 180 7.80 -26.01 5.80
C ILE A 180 8.98 -26.92 5.49
N LYS A 181 9.85 -26.55 4.53
CA LYS A 181 11.03 -27.34 4.19
C LYS A 181 12.00 -27.47 5.37
N GLU A 182 12.24 -26.38 6.11
CA GLU A 182 13.07 -26.41 7.31
C GLU A 182 12.49 -27.34 8.38
N LEU A 183 11.17 -27.31 8.58
CA LEU A 183 10.50 -28.22 9.51
C LEU A 183 10.63 -29.69 9.07
N LEU A 184 10.45 -29.97 7.78
CA LEU A 184 10.62 -31.31 7.20
C LEU A 184 12.06 -31.81 7.31
N LEU A 185 13.05 -30.96 7.04
CA LEU A 185 14.48 -31.32 7.16
C LEU A 185 14.90 -31.64 8.60
N ARG A 186 14.13 -31.17 9.58
CA ARG A 186 14.37 -31.35 11.01
C ARG A 186 13.49 -32.44 11.61
N ASP A 187 12.69 -33.13 10.80
CA ASP A 187 11.67 -34.09 11.27
C ASP A 187 10.80 -33.52 12.41
N PHE A 188 10.53 -32.22 12.38
CA PHE A 188 9.76 -31.51 13.41
C PHE A 188 10.29 -31.69 14.86
N ILE A 189 11.62 -31.84 15.02
CA ILE A 189 12.28 -31.93 16.32
C ILE A 189 12.36 -30.52 16.97
N PRO A 190 12.08 -30.37 18.28
CA PRO A 190 11.97 -29.05 18.92
C PRO A 190 13.36 -28.43 19.06
N GLN A 191 13.50 -27.15 18.75
CA GLN A 191 14.74 -26.42 19.02
C GLN A 191 14.89 -26.09 20.52
N THR A 192 16.06 -26.39 21.09
CA THR A 192 16.37 -26.15 22.51
C THR A 192 16.51 -24.67 22.86
N LYS A 193 16.72 -23.80 21.86
CA LYS A 193 16.67 -22.34 22.02
C LYS A 193 15.79 -21.74 20.94
N PHE A 194 14.92 -20.85 21.39
CA PHE A 194 14.31 -19.82 20.55
C PHE A 194 15.43 -18.92 20.03
N GLU A 195 16.10 -19.33 18.96
CA GLU A 195 16.96 -18.42 18.23
C GLU A 195 16.08 -17.28 17.73
N GLN A 196 16.54 -16.05 18.02
CA GLN A 196 15.85 -14.82 17.69
C GLN A 196 15.26 -14.95 16.30
N PHE A 197 13.94 -14.72 16.16
CA PHE A 197 13.29 -14.71 14.86
C PHE A 197 14.13 -13.89 13.88
N GLU A 198 14.88 -14.58 13.01
CA GLU A 198 15.51 -13.93 11.88
C GLU A 198 14.42 -13.12 11.19
N ASP A 199 14.78 -11.88 10.86
CA ASP A 199 13.83 -10.93 10.31
C ASP A 199 13.20 -11.56 9.05
N GLY A 200 11.87 -11.63 8.99
CA GLY A 200 11.19 -12.18 7.81
C GLY A 200 11.43 -11.28 6.59
N SER A 201 11.30 -11.82 5.38
CA SER A 201 11.54 -11.04 4.15
C SER A 201 10.67 -9.77 4.07
N LEU A 202 9.47 -9.80 4.64
CA LEU A 202 8.60 -8.62 4.77
C LEU A 202 9.17 -7.55 5.71
N GLU A 203 9.74 -7.93 6.84
CA GLU A 203 10.33 -6.97 7.77
C GLU A 203 11.56 -6.31 7.15
N ASP A 204 12.39 -7.09 6.45
CA ASP A 204 13.57 -6.58 5.77
C ASP A 204 13.21 -5.69 4.58
N SER A 205 12.23 -6.09 3.76
CA SER A 205 11.72 -5.22 2.70
C SER A 205 11.13 -3.91 3.25
N PHE A 206 10.47 -3.95 4.42
CA PHE A 206 10.00 -2.74 5.10
C PHE A 206 11.16 -1.88 5.60
N LYS A 207 12.21 -2.47 6.18
CA LYS A 207 13.42 -1.73 6.60
C LYS A 207 14.10 -1.06 5.42
N VAL A 208 14.25 -1.78 4.30
CA VAL A 208 14.80 -1.23 3.05
C VAL A 208 13.93 -0.09 2.55
N PHE A 209 12.60 -0.25 2.57
CA PHE A 209 11.66 0.81 2.22
C PHE A 209 11.84 2.05 3.10
N VAL A 210 11.86 1.90 4.43
CA VAL A 210 12.06 3.00 5.38
C VAL A 210 13.40 3.71 5.14
N LYS A 211 14.47 2.95 4.89
CA LYS A 211 15.81 3.51 4.59
C LYS A 211 15.83 4.30 3.27
N GLN A 212 15.07 3.85 2.27
CA GLN A 212 15.01 4.50 0.96
C GLN A 212 13.98 5.63 0.88
N LEU A 213 13.07 5.74 1.85
CA LEU A 213 11.92 6.65 1.82
C LEU A 213 12.34 8.10 1.59
N GLU A 214 13.39 8.58 2.26
CA GLU A 214 13.87 9.96 2.10
C GLU A 214 14.33 10.26 0.66
N SER A 215 15.14 9.38 0.08
CA SER A 215 15.60 9.52 -1.31
C SER A 215 14.42 9.48 -2.30
N ARG A 216 13.47 8.58 -2.05
CA ARG A 216 12.26 8.41 -2.85
C ARG A 216 11.36 9.64 -2.78
N LEU A 217 11.17 10.22 -1.59
CA LEU A 217 10.41 11.46 -1.38
C LEU A 217 11.08 12.65 -2.06
N SER A 218 12.40 12.75 -1.97
CA SER A 218 13.18 13.79 -2.64
C SER A 218 12.98 13.77 -4.16
N ILE A 219 12.91 12.58 -4.78
CA ILE A 219 12.61 12.44 -6.22
C ILE A 219 11.20 12.94 -6.55
N VAL A 220 10.20 12.64 -5.71
CA VAL A 220 8.82 13.11 -5.92
C VAL A 220 8.74 14.63 -5.80
N PHE A 221 9.40 15.21 -4.79
CA PHE A 221 9.49 16.67 -4.64
C PHE A 221 10.23 17.33 -5.81
N PHE A 222 11.33 16.73 -6.27
CA PHE A 222 12.08 17.21 -7.42
C PHE A 222 11.18 17.29 -8.67
N ILE A 223 10.52 16.19 -9.05
CA ILE A 223 9.61 16.20 -10.20
C ILE A 223 8.45 17.18 -9.99
N GLY A 224 7.92 17.28 -8.77
CA GLY A 224 6.85 18.20 -8.43
C GLY A 224 7.19 19.69 -8.60
N ILE A 225 8.47 20.05 -8.53
CA ILE A 225 8.93 21.45 -8.66
C ILE A 225 9.48 21.71 -10.06
N PHE A 226 10.36 20.83 -10.53
CA PHE A 226 11.11 21.04 -11.77
C PHE A 226 10.27 20.79 -13.01
N PHE A 227 9.20 19.98 -12.93
CA PHE A 227 8.33 19.78 -14.08
C PHE A 227 7.57 21.06 -14.48
N PRO A 228 6.83 21.74 -13.57
CA PRO A 228 6.21 23.03 -13.89
C PRO A 228 7.21 24.12 -14.29
N LEU A 229 8.40 24.11 -13.70
CA LEU A 229 9.45 25.08 -14.00
C LEU A 229 10.04 24.85 -15.40
N GLY A 230 10.33 23.59 -15.75
CA GLY A 230 10.82 23.21 -17.08
C GLY A 230 9.81 23.50 -18.17
N THR A 231 8.52 23.21 -17.95
CA THR A 231 7.47 23.57 -18.92
C THR A 231 7.30 25.07 -19.05
N CYS A 232 7.45 25.83 -17.96
CA CYS A 232 7.45 27.30 -17.99
C CYS A 232 8.57 27.84 -18.89
N PHE A 233 9.80 27.30 -18.80
CA PHE A 233 10.90 27.68 -19.71
C PHE A 233 10.63 27.28 -21.16
N LEU A 234 10.04 26.11 -21.42
CA LEU A 234 9.70 25.68 -22.78
C LEU A 234 8.66 26.59 -23.44
N ILE A 235 7.68 27.07 -22.66
CA ILE A 235 6.71 28.09 -23.09
C ILE A 235 7.42 29.41 -23.37
N LEU A 236 8.32 29.83 -22.48
CA LEU A 236 9.07 31.09 -22.60
C LEU A 236 9.90 31.16 -23.89
N PHE A 237 10.55 30.07 -24.28
CA PHE A 237 11.29 29.97 -25.55
C PHE A 237 10.42 29.64 -26.77
N GLN A 238 9.09 29.71 -26.65
CA GLN A 238 8.11 29.37 -27.71
C GLN A 238 8.30 27.99 -28.35
N THR A 239 9.00 27.07 -27.68
CA THR A 239 9.29 25.72 -28.22
C THR A 239 8.05 24.82 -28.25
N ILE A 240 7.03 25.15 -27.45
CA ILE A 240 5.81 24.37 -27.31
C ILE A 240 4.60 25.31 -27.45
N SER A 241 3.59 24.88 -28.21
CA SER A 241 2.33 25.62 -28.30
C SER A 241 1.55 25.56 -26.98
N ILE A 242 0.87 26.64 -26.65
CA ILE A 242 0.11 26.75 -25.40
C ILE A 242 -0.99 25.68 -25.31
N VAL A 243 -1.58 25.26 -26.43
CA VAL A 243 -2.56 24.16 -26.45
C VAL A 243 -1.94 22.84 -26.01
N VAL A 244 -0.69 22.55 -26.42
CA VAL A 244 0.04 21.36 -25.97
C VAL A 244 0.33 21.43 -24.48
N SER A 245 0.57 22.63 -23.90
CA SER A 245 0.77 22.79 -22.45
C SER A 245 -0.44 22.31 -21.63
N LEU A 246 -1.68 22.54 -22.11
CA LEU A 246 -2.88 22.07 -21.40
C LEU A 246 -3.00 20.54 -21.39
N ILE A 247 -2.59 19.87 -22.48
CA ILE A 247 -2.58 18.40 -22.58
C ILE A 247 -1.56 17.79 -21.60
N ILE A 248 -0.50 18.54 -21.26
CA ILE A 248 0.54 18.09 -20.33
C ILE A 248 0.01 18.03 -18.88
N ILE A 249 -0.99 18.84 -18.49
CA ILE A 249 -1.55 18.87 -17.13
C ILE A 249 -2.05 17.49 -16.64
N PRO A 250 -2.94 16.78 -17.37
CA PRO A 250 -3.37 15.45 -16.93
C PRO A 250 -2.22 14.44 -16.87
N ILE A 251 -1.25 14.54 -17.78
CA ILE A 251 -0.05 13.69 -17.78
C ILE A 251 0.76 13.94 -16.52
N TYR A 252 0.96 15.21 -16.14
CA TYR A 252 1.66 15.60 -14.93
C TYR A 252 0.98 15.05 -13.67
N PHE A 253 -0.33 15.18 -13.58
CA PHE A 253 -1.10 14.60 -12.48
C PHE A 253 -0.93 13.08 -12.39
N LEU A 254 -0.96 12.38 -13.53
CA LEU A 254 -0.78 10.93 -13.59
C LEU A 254 0.63 10.51 -13.16
N ILE A 255 1.67 11.23 -13.59
CA ILE A 255 3.06 10.99 -13.19
C ILE A 255 3.20 11.13 -11.68
N LEU A 256 2.77 12.26 -11.10
CA LEU A 256 2.86 12.46 -9.64
C LEU A 256 2.02 11.44 -8.86
N ASN A 257 0.84 11.06 -9.35
CA ASN A 257 0.05 10.01 -8.71
C ASN A 257 0.73 8.65 -8.75
N TYR A 258 1.31 8.26 -9.89
CA TYR A 258 2.07 7.02 -10.04
C TYR A 258 3.27 7.01 -9.08
N MET A 259 4.03 8.10 -9.05
CA MET A 259 5.19 8.27 -8.20
C MET A 259 4.81 8.21 -6.73
N ASN A 260 3.77 8.93 -6.30
CA ASN A 260 3.28 8.89 -4.93
C ASN A 260 2.86 7.46 -4.51
N ARG A 261 2.13 6.75 -5.38
CA ARG A 261 1.73 5.36 -5.11
C ARG A 261 2.93 4.41 -5.01
N LYS A 262 3.93 4.56 -5.89
CA LYS A 262 5.07 3.63 -5.96
C LYS A 262 6.15 3.92 -4.91
N PHE A 263 6.37 5.18 -4.60
CA PHE A 263 7.51 5.63 -3.79
C PHE A 263 7.15 5.97 -2.35
N VAL A 264 5.92 6.39 -2.08
CA VAL A 264 5.50 6.86 -0.76
C VAL A 264 4.57 5.86 -0.07
N LYS A 265 3.66 5.23 -0.81
CA LYS A 265 2.79 4.19 -0.23
C LYS A 265 3.48 2.83 -0.30
N SER A 266 3.64 2.18 0.85
CA SER A 266 3.99 0.76 0.92
C SER A 266 2.71 -0.06 1.12
N ASP A 267 2.49 -1.05 0.26
CA ASP A 267 1.43 -2.05 0.45
C ASP A 267 1.81 -3.12 1.51
N ILE A 268 2.95 -2.95 2.18
CA ILE A 268 3.49 -3.88 3.17
C ILE A 268 2.64 -3.81 4.46
N PHE A 269 2.07 -4.95 4.85
CA PHE A 269 1.32 -5.11 6.08
C PHE A 269 2.14 -5.92 7.10
N LEU A 270 2.54 -5.29 8.20
CA LEU A 270 3.04 -5.97 9.39
C LEU A 270 2.02 -5.78 10.51
N ILE A 271 1.85 -6.81 11.35
CA ILE A 271 0.79 -6.83 12.38
C ILE A 271 0.89 -5.65 13.36
N GLY A 272 2.10 -5.18 13.66
CA GLY A 272 2.34 -4.08 14.60
C GLY A 272 2.39 -2.68 13.97
N LEU A 273 2.18 -2.54 12.64
CA LEU A 273 2.11 -1.23 11.98
C LEU A 273 0.69 -0.66 12.07
N ILE A 274 0.54 0.58 12.52
CA ILE A 274 -0.75 1.27 12.73
C ILE A 274 -0.82 2.59 11.95
N SER A 275 0.09 2.79 10.99
CA SER A 275 0.33 4.08 10.29
C SER A 275 -0.90 4.67 9.59
N ASP A 276 -1.83 3.84 9.12
CA ASP A 276 -3.02 4.28 8.37
C ASP A 276 -4.20 4.65 9.28
N TYR A 277 -4.07 4.47 10.58
CA TYR A 277 -5.17 4.56 11.52
C TYR A 277 -5.13 5.83 12.37
N SER A 278 -6.30 6.18 12.91
CA SER A 278 -6.46 7.38 13.72
C SER A 278 -5.56 7.35 14.98
N LYS A 279 -5.23 8.54 15.50
CA LYS A 279 -4.50 8.66 16.79
C LYS A 279 -5.18 7.88 17.93
N LEU A 280 -6.50 7.71 17.86
CA LEU A 280 -7.27 6.95 18.84
C LEU A 280 -6.98 5.45 18.76
N GLU A 281 -6.91 4.88 17.56
CA GLU A 281 -6.62 3.46 17.39
C GLU A 281 -5.17 3.12 17.78
N LYS A 282 -4.23 4.02 17.49
CA LYS A 282 -2.85 3.89 17.97
C LYS A 282 -2.76 3.86 19.49
N ARG A 283 -3.56 4.69 20.18
CA ARG A 283 -3.69 4.66 21.65
C ARG A 283 -4.34 3.35 22.12
N LYS A 284 -5.44 2.93 21.48
CA LYS A 284 -6.12 1.65 21.77
C LYS A 284 -5.16 0.47 21.69
N PHE A 285 -4.32 0.41 20.66
CA PHE A 285 -3.38 -0.69 20.47
C PHE A 285 -2.22 -0.66 21.47
N ASN A 286 -1.73 0.51 21.85
CA ASN A 286 -0.73 0.63 22.90
C ASN A 286 -1.30 0.19 24.27
N GLU A 287 -2.53 0.59 24.59
CA GLU A 287 -3.25 0.10 25.78
C GLU A 287 -3.38 -1.43 25.75
N PHE A 288 -3.64 -2.01 24.58
CA PHE A 288 -3.73 -3.46 24.41
C PHE A 288 -2.39 -4.18 24.64
N ILE A 289 -1.28 -3.66 24.08
CA ILE A 289 0.05 -4.24 24.33
C ILE A 289 0.40 -4.16 25.82
N ASP A 290 0.13 -3.03 26.47
CA ASP A 290 0.38 -2.87 27.90
C ASP A 290 -0.48 -3.83 28.75
N PHE A 291 -1.72 -4.07 28.32
CA PHE A 291 -2.59 -5.07 28.92
C PHE A 291 -2.01 -6.48 28.78
N LEU A 292 -1.65 -6.90 27.56
CA LEU A 292 -1.04 -8.21 27.29
C LEU A 292 0.27 -8.41 28.07
N LYS A 293 1.06 -7.34 28.23
CA LYS A 293 2.29 -7.39 29.02
C LYS A 293 2.01 -7.70 30.48
N LEU A 294 1.06 -7.02 31.12
CA LEU A 294 0.69 -7.38 32.49
C LEU A 294 0.02 -8.75 32.58
N PHE A 295 -0.69 -9.15 31.54
CA PHE A 295 -1.38 -10.44 31.48
C PHE A 295 -0.37 -11.59 31.47
N SER A 296 0.66 -11.50 30.62
CA SER A 296 1.79 -12.42 30.65
C SER A 296 2.47 -12.48 32.02
N LEU A 297 2.76 -11.33 32.66
CA LEU A 297 3.36 -11.31 33.99
C LEU A 297 2.50 -11.96 35.09
N ASN A 298 1.17 -11.91 34.96
CA ASN A 298 0.28 -12.60 35.88
C ASN A 298 0.23 -14.11 35.59
N LEU A 299 0.25 -14.52 34.33
CA LEU A 299 0.35 -15.93 33.92
C LEU A 299 1.68 -16.56 34.36
N GLN A 300 2.77 -15.78 34.39
CA GLN A 300 4.08 -16.21 34.88
C GLN A 300 4.05 -16.64 36.35
N LYS A 301 3.02 -16.26 37.10
CA LYS A 301 2.81 -16.73 38.48
C LYS A 301 2.10 -18.09 38.54
N ASN A 302 1.96 -18.77 37.40
CA ASN A 302 1.23 -20.02 37.24
C ASN A 302 -0.25 -19.93 37.68
N ILE A 303 -0.87 -18.78 37.45
CA ILE A 303 -2.28 -18.51 37.74
C ILE A 303 -3.11 -18.84 36.50
N SER A 304 -4.37 -19.27 36.70
CA SER A 304 -5.28 -19.55 35.58
C SER A 304 -5.51 -18.31 34.69
N PRO A 305 -5.75 -18.48 33.37
CA PRO A 305 -5.99 -17.38 32.45
C PRO A 305 -7.12 -16.42 32.86
N GLU A 306 -8.19 -16.95 33.46
CA GLU A 306 -9.35 -16.18 33.93
C GLU A 306 -8.94 -15.23 35.05
N VAL A 307 -8.27 -15.78 36.07
CA VAL A 307 -7.83 -15.00 37.24
C VAL A 307 -6.73 -14.03 36.84
N ALA A 308 -5.81 -14.44 35.96
CA ALA A 308 -4.79 -13.56 35.42
C ALA A 308 -5.41 -12.37 34.67
N TYR A 309 -6.46 -12.59 33.89
CA TYR A 309 -7.20 -11.55 33.15
C TYR A 309 -7.92 -10.59 34.11
N ILE A 310 -8.64 -11.10 35.11
CA ILE A 310 -9.35 -10.28 36.11
C ILE A 310 -8.34 -9.43 36.89
N ASN A 311 -7.22 -10.03 37.33
CA ASN A 311 -6.16 -9.33 38.05
C ASN A 311 -5.47 -8.26 37.19
N THR A 312 -5.32 -8.48 35.89
CA THR A 312 -4.81 -7.43 35.00
C THR A 312 -5.78 -6.29 34.85
N PHE A 313 -7.06 -6.60 34.62
CA PHE A 313 -8.08 -5.59 34.42
C PHE A 313 -8.26 -4.72 35.66
N SER A 314 -8.34 -5.33 36.85
CA SER A 314 -8.47 -4.59 38.12
C SER A 314 -7.29 -3.65 38.37
N ARG A 315 -6.06 -4.08 38.05
CA ARG A 315 -4.84 -3.28 38.23
C ARG A 315 -4.70 -2.16 37.21
N GLN A 316 -5.21 -2.32 35.99
CA GLN A 316 -5.08 -1.35 34.90
C GLN A 316 -6.32 -0.49 34.66
N ARG A 317 -7.42 -0.71 35.39
CA ARG A 317 -8.70 -0.04 35.17
C ARG A 317 -8.60 1.49 35.03
N THR A 318 -7.72 2.14 35.80
CA THR A 318 -7.52 3.60 35.75
C THR A 318 -6.64 4.07 34.60
N ARG A 319 -5.83 3.19 34.01
CA ARG A 319 -4.92 3.50 32.90
C ARG A 319 -5.56 3.25 31.53
N LEU A 320 -6.46 2.27 31.46
CA LEU A 320 -7.24 1.97 30.25
C LEU A 320 -8.29 3.07 30.07
N LYS A 321 -8.13 3.92 29.04
CA LYS A 321 -9.10 4.99 28.76
C LYS A 321 -10.05 4.59 27.65
N ILE A 322 -9.55 3.87 26.65
CA ILE A 322 -10.30 3.51 25.44
C ILE A 322 -10.78 2.07 25.54
N LEU A 323 -9.92 1.14 25.96
CA LEU A 323 -10.28 -0.28 26.06
C LEU A 323 -11.12 -0.64 27.28
N ASN A 324 -11.26 0.27 28.24
CA ASN A 324 -11.91 -0.05 29.50
C ASN A 324 -13.36 -0.51 29.32
N SER A 325 -14.15 0.15 28.47
CA SER A 325 -15.55 -0.28 28.22
C SER A 325 -15.62 -1.69 27.64
N ASP A 326 -14.76 -1.99 26.67
CA ASP A 326 -14.73 -3.28 25.98
C ASP A 326 -14.30 -4.39 26.97
N LEU A 327 -13.23 -4.15 27.73
CA LEU A 327 -12.68 -5.11 28.69
C LEU A 327 -13.56 -5.27 29.94
N GLN A 328 -14.21 -4.20 30.41
CA GLN A 328 -15.04 -4.21 31.61
C GLN A 328 -16.23 -5.15 31.43
N ASN A 329 -16.93 -5.06 30.30
CA ASN A 329 -18.07 -5.92 30.01
C ASN A 329 -17.66 -7.40 30.04
N GLN A 330 -16.50 -7.72 29.47
CA GLN A 330 -15.98 -9.08 29.48
C GLN A 330 -15.50 -9.54 30.85
N SER A 331 -14.90 -8.64 31.63
CA SER A 331 -14.49 -8.95 33.01
C SER A 331 -15.68 -9.27 33.91
N LEU A 332 -16.79 -8.52 33.78
CA LEU A 332 -18.01 -8.75 34.55
C LEU A 332 -18.64 -10.10 34.21
N ASN A 333 -18.65 -10.47 32.92
CA ASN A 333 -19.16 -11.76 32.48
C ASN A 333 -18.34 -12.94 33.03
N LEU A 334 -17.01 -12.82 33.08
CA LEU A 334 -16.16 -13.83 33.71
C LEU A 334 -16.40 -13.94 35.21
N VAL A 335 -16.51 -12.81 35.92
CA VAL A 335 -16.78 -12.80 37.36
C VAL A 335 -18.15 -13.41 37.67
N ASN A 336 -19.14 -13.18 36.81
CA ASN A 336 -20.49 -13.73 36.95
C ASN A 336 -20.61 -15.16 36.41
N PHE A 337 -19.51 -15.78 35.96
CA PHE A 337 -19.47 -17.11 35.35
C PHE A 337 -20.45 -17.31 34.19
N THR A 338 -20.80 -16.23 33.47
CA THR A 338 -21.76 -16.30 32.36
C THR A 338 -21.15 -16.86 31.08
N TYR A 339 -19.83 -16.74 30.93
CA TYR A 339 -19.07 -17.23 29.78
C TYR A 339 -17.81 -17.98 30.21
N SER A 340 -17.42 -18.96 29.41
CA SER A 340 -16.06 -19.51 29.48
C SER A 340 -15.03 -18.48 29.01
N PHE A 341 -13.76 -18.65 29.39
CA PHE A 341 -12.68 -17.78 28.92
C PHE A 341 -12.57 -17.74 27.39
N ASN A 342 -12.80 -18.88 26.75
CA ASN A 342 -12.79 -19.02 25.30
C ASN A 342 -13.92 -18.22 24.64
N GLU A 343 -15.15 -18.29 25.19
CA GLU A 343 -16.29 -17.50 24.71
C GLU A 343 -16.08 -15.99 24.95
N MET A 344 -15.48 -15.62 26.08
CA MET A 344 -15.13 -14.24 26.40
C MET A 344 -14.16 -13.66 25.37
N ILE A 345 -13.12 -14.40 24.98
CA ILE A 345 -12.21 -13.98 23.91
C ILE A 345 -12.96 -13.76 22.59
N ASP A 346 -13.88 -14.66 22.22
CA ASP A 346 -14.62 -14.54 20.97
C ASP A 346 -15.58 -13.34 20.97
N LYS A 347 -16.23 -13.05 22.11
CA LYS A 347 -17.03 -11.81 22.27
C LYS A 347 -16.16 -10.55 22.21
N LEU A 348 -14.96 -10.60 22.78
CA LEU A 348 -14.02 -9.49 22.75
C LEU A 348 -13.52 -9.21 21.32
N LYS A 349 -13.32 -10.23 20.48
CA LYS A 349 -13.02 -10.05 19.05
C LYS A 349 -14.13 -9.27 18.34
N ILE A 350 -15.38 -9.64 18.58
CA ILE A 350 -16.55 -8.99 17.97
C ILE A 350 -16.63 -7.53 18.42
N GLN A 351 -16.39 -7.25 19.71
CA GLN A 351 -16.47 -5.89 20.27
C GLN A 351 -15.35 -4.98 19.78
N ILE A 352 -14.11 -5.48 19.69
CA ILE A 352 -12.99 -4.67 19.21
C ILE A 352 -13.06 -4.42 17.69
N ASN A 353 -13.71 -5.32 16.95
CA ASN A 353 -13.99 -5.21 15.50
C ASN A 353 -12.78 -4.77 14.67
N SER A 354 -11.63 -5.42 14.89
CA SER A 354 -10.41 -5.14 14.13
C SER A 354 -9.64 -6.43 13.85
N PHE A 355 -9.30 -6.61 12.57
CA PHE A 355 -8.63 -7.80 12.04
C PHE A 355 -7.29 -8.12 12.75
N ARG A 356 -6.54 -7.11 13.17
CA ARG A 356 -5.27 -7.33 13.90
C ARG A 356 -5.51 -7.95 15.27
N TYR A 357 -6.47 -7.40 16.01
CA TYR A 357 -6.80 -7.90 17.33
C TYR A 357 -7.41 -9.29 17.22
N SER A 358 -8.26 -9.55 16.21
CA SER A 358 -8.80 -10.89 16.01
C SER A 358 -7.68 -11.93 15.83
N ILE A 359 -6.70 -11.65 14.95
CA ILE A 359 -5.55 -12.54 14.75
C ILE A 359 -4.79 -12.77 16.07
N ILE A 360 -4.46 -11.69 16.80
CA ILE A 360 -3.70 -11.82 18.05
C ILE A 360 -4.51 -12.62 19.09
N LEU A 361 -5.80 -12.33 19.22
CA LEU A 361 -6.70 -13.00 20.17
C LEU A 361 -6.97 -14.45 19.80
N ASP A 362 -7.03 -14.80 18.52
CA ASP A 362 -7.11 -16.18 18.04
C ASP A 362 -5.87 -16.97 18.48
N VAL A 363 -4.69 -16.38 18.35
CA VAL A 363 -3.43 -16.99 18.79
C VAL A 363 -3.38 -17.09 20.31
N LEU A 364 -3.80 -16.05 21.04
CA LEU A 364 -3.83 -16.06 22.50
C LEU A 364 -4.76 -17.15 23.04
N LYS A 365 -5.97 -17.28 22.49
CA LYS A 365 -6.94 -18.31 22.86
C LYS A 365 -6.27 -19.69 22.84
N LYS A 366 -5.58 -20.00 21.75
CA LYS A 366 -4.92 -21.28 21.54
C LYS A 366 -3.66 -21.49 22.40
N ILE A 367 -2.88 -20.43 22.63
CA ILE A 367 -1.70 -20.50 23.52
C ILE A 367 -2.12 -20.84 24.95
N LEU A 368 -3.21 -20.21 25.43
CA LEU A 368 -3.67 -20.31 26.82
C LEU A 368 -4.30 -21.66 27.18
N GLU A 369 -4.66 -22.47 26.19
CA GLU A 369 -5.18 -23.83 26.39
C GLU A 369 -4.12 -24.82 26.90
N GLN A 370 -2.84 -24.46 26.87
CA GLN A 370 -1.75 -25.35 27.25
C GLN A 370 -1.31 -25.21 28.72
N ASN A 371 -0.35 -24.34 28.98
CA ASN A 371 0.23 -24.11 30.30
C ASN A 371 0.40 -22.60 30.54
N PRO A 372 -0.09 -22.03 31.65
CA PRO A 372 0.04 -20.61 31.96
C PRO A 372 1.50 -20.08 31.90
N LEU A 373 2.47 -20.83 32.42
CA LEU A 373 3.87 -20.42 32.44
C LEU A 373 4.45 -20.35 31.03
N ALA A 374 4.28 -21.40 30.22
CA ALA A 374 4.74 -21.41 28.83
C ALA A 374 4.00 -20.38 27.98
N SER A 375 2.72 -20.16 28.28
CA SER A 375 1.90 -19.12 27.64
C SER A 375 2.46 -17.73 27.89
N SER A 376 2.89 -17.43 29.12
CA SER A 376 3.50 -16.14 29.47
C SER A 376 4.68 -15.81 28.55
N ASP A 377 5.63 -16.74 28.42
CA ASP A 377 6.83 -16.52 27.62
C ASP A 377 6.48 -16.27 26.14
N LYS A 378 5.52 -17.01 25.60
CA LYS A 378 5.07 -16.87 24.21
C LYS A 378 4.29 -15.60 23.95
N ILE A 379 3.48 -15.16 24.91
CA ILE A 379 2.83 -13.85 24.84
C ILE A 379 3.89 -12.74 24.83
N MET A 380 4.96 -12.89 25.61
CA MET A 380 6.08 -11.95 25.58
C MET A 380 6.81 -11.93 24.23
N ASP A 381 6.99 -13.10 23.60
CA ASP A 381 7.54 -13.20 22.24
C ASP A 381 6.67 -12.43 21.21
N ILE A 382 5.34 -12.59 21.28
CA ILE A 382 4.39 -11.84 20.44
C ILE A 382 4.57 -10.33 20.69
N ILE A 383 4.61 -9.91 21.95
CA ILE A 383 4.79 -8.49 22.33
C ILE A 383 6.12 -7.95 21.77
N ASN A 384 7.20 -8.73 21.81
CA ASN A 384 8.50 -8.32 21.28
C ASN A 384 8.46 -8.08 19.77
N VAL A 385 7.80 -8.96 19.01
CA VAL A 385 7.57 -8.78 17.57
C VAL A 385 6.73 -7.52 17.29
N LEU A 386 5.64 -7.33 18.03
CA LEU A 386 4.79 -6.12 17.90
C LEU A 386 5.59 -4.84 18.18
N ASN A 387 6.42 -4.85 19.22
CA ASN A 387 7.28 -3.72 19.58
C ASN A 387 8.36 -3.44 18.51
N ARG A 388 8.93 -4.47 17.88
CA ARG A 388 9.86 -4.33 16.75
C ARG A 388 9.18 -3.63 15.58
N HIS A 389 7.98 -4.07 15.21
CA HIS A 389 7.18 -3.41 14.17
C HIS A 389 6.85 -1.94 14.51
N GLN A 390 6.45 -1.66 15.75
CA GLN A 390 6.19 -0.28 16.19
C GLN A 390 7.44 0.61 16.17
N LYS A 391 8.63 0.06 16.44
CA LYS A 391 9.90 0.80 16.29
C LYS A 391 10.15 1.18 14.84
N LEU A 392 9.86 0.29 13.89
CA LEU A 392 9.96 0.59 12.45
C LEU A 392 8.95 1.67 12.04
N GLU A 393 7.72 1.61 12.55
CA GLU A 393 6.71 2.65 12.33
C GLU A 393 7.18 4.02 12.85
N LYS A 394 7.71 4.07 14.07
CA LYS A 394 8.24 5.31 14.66
C LYS A 394 9.35 5.91 13.79
N LYS A 395 10.24 5.08 13.23
CA LYS A 395 11.27 5.55 12.28
C LYS A 395 10.64 6.17 11.03
N LEU A 396 9.63 5.53 10.45
CA LEU A 396 8.89 6.07 9.31
C LEU A 396 8.21 7.41 9.66
N GLU A 397 7.54 7.51 10.81
CA GLU A 397 6.92 8.76 11.27
C GLU A 397 7.93 9.89 11.46
N ILE A 398 9.12 9.58 11.98
CA ILE A 398 10.21 10.56 12.14
C ILE A 398 10.66 11.09 10.79
N ILE A 399 10.86 10.20 9.80
CA ILE A 399 11.25 10.61 8.44
C ILE A 399 10.17 11.50 7.81
N ILE A 400 8.90 11.10 7.85
CA ILE A 400 7.79 11.91 7.31
C ILE A 400 7.68 13.27 8.03
N LYS A 401 7.90 13.31 9.35
CA LYS A 401 7.96 14.57 10.11
C LYS A 401 9.15 15.44 9.71
N GLY A 402 10.30 14.87 9.39
CA GLY A 402 11.45 15.60 8.85
C GLY A 402 11.13 16.22 7.49
N GLU A 403 10.51 15.45 6.60
CA GLU A 403 10.11 15.89 5.26
C GLU A 403 8.99 16.94 5.27
N LYS A 404 8.25 17.06 6.38
CA LYS A 404 7.23 18.11 6.59
C LYS A 404 7.78 19.51 6.37
N PHE A 405 8.97 19.78 6.89
CA PHE A 405 9.61 21.09 6.75
C PHE A 405 9.94 21.39 5.28
N LYS A 406 10.55 20.44 4.57
CA LYS A 406 10.87 20.56 3.14
C LYS A 406 9.62 20.80 2.30
N ALA A 407 8.54 20.04 2.55
CA ALA A 407 7.28 20.22 1.84
C ALA A 407 6.68 21.62 2.04
N PHE A 408 6.70 22.17 3.27
CA PHE A 408 6.23 23.55 3.49
C PHE A 408 7.12 24.59 2.81
N LEU A 409 8.44 24.42 2.88
CA LEU A 409 9.36 25.29 2.18
C LEU A 409 9.07 25.30 0.68
N TYR A 410 8.80 24.14 0.07
CA TYR A 410 8.42 24.05 -1.34
C TYR A 410 7.04 24.64 -1.65
N LEU A 411 6.05 24.47 -0.77
CA LEU A 411 4.73 25.11 -0.91
C LEU A 411 4.83 26.65 -0.96
N PHE A 412 5.83 27.24 -0.28
CA PHE A 412 6.11 28.66 -0.38
C PHE A 412 6.94 28.99 -1.63
N ILE A 413 8.11 28.36 -1.81
CA ILE A 413 9.05 28.73 -2.89
C ILE A 413 8.47 28.54 -4.30
N MET A 414 7.69 27.48 -4.52
CA MET A 414 7.19 27.16 -5.86
C MET A 414 6.27 28.26 -6.43
N PRO A 415 5.23 28.74 -5.72
CA PRO A 415 4.46 29.91 -6.11
C PRO A 415 5.31 31.17 -6.37
N PHE A 416 6.37 31.42 -5.58
CA PHE A 416 7.28 32.55 -5.78
C PHE A 416 7.99 32.46 -7.14
N ILE A 417 8.67 31.35 -7.40
CA ILE A 417 9.44 31.20 -8.63
C ILE A 417 8.53 31.19 -9.85
N LEU A 418 7.45 30.39 -9.84
CA LEU A 418 6.55 30.28 -10.99
C LEU A 418 5.70 31.53 -11.20
N GLY A 419 5.32 32.23 -10.12
CA GLY A 419 4.58 33.49 -10.21
C GLY A 419 5.41 34.57 -10.89
N ILE A 420 6.66 34.76 -10.45
CA ILE A 420 7.58 35.76 -11.01
C ILE A 420 7.94 35.42 -12.46
N ILE A 421 8.40 34.19 -12.74
CA ILE A 421 8.77 33.79 -14.11
C ILE A 421 7.54 33.81 -15.03
N GLY A 422 6.39 33.32 -14.55
CA GLY A 422 5.15 33.28 -15.31
C GLY A 422 4.68 34.67 -15.73
N GLY A 423 4.72 35.64 -14.81
CA GLY A 423 4.37 37.02 -15.13
C GLY A 423 5.40 37.73 -16.00
N LEU A 424 6.64 37.23 -16.09
CA LEU A 424 7.67 37.70 -17.02
C LEU A 424 7.51 37.22 -18.46
N ILE A 425 6.72 36.17 -18.74
CA ILE A 425 6.57 35.63 -20.10
C ILE A 425 6.14 36.67 -21.17
N PRO A 426 5.23 37.62 -20.88
CA PRO A 426 4.84 38.68 -21.82
C PRO A 426 6.03 39.50 -22.35
N SER A 427 7.00 39.85 -21.52
CA SER A 427 8.16 40.63 -21.97
C SER A 427 9.07 39.81 -22.87
N PHE A 428 9.27 38.52 -22.57
CA PHE A 428 10.02 37.61 -23.44
C PHE A 428 9.36 37.43 -24.80
N TYR A 429 8.02 37.37 -24.84
CA TYR A 429 7.30 37.30 -26.11
C TYR A 429 7.52 38.56 -26.97
N ILE A 430 7.56 39.75 -26.35
CA ILE A 430 7.84 41.01 -27.04
C ILE A 430 9.28 41.06 -27.55
N ILE A 431 10.26 40.64 -26.73
CA ILE A 431 11.68 40.60 -27.09
C ILE A 431 11.93 39.64 -28.25
N LEU A 432 11.39 38.41 -28.18
CA LEU A 432 11.61 37.38 -29.21
C LEU A 432 10.96 37.72 -30.55
N ASN A 433 9.84 38.44 -30.55
CA ASN A 433 9.11 38.81 -31.75
C ASN A 433 9.52 40.19 -32.32
N SER A 434 10.54 40.84 -31.75
CA SER A 434 11.10 42.11 -32.24
C SER A 434 10.05 43.20 -32.53
N ILE A 435 9.05 43.35 -31.68
CA ILE A 435 7.99 44.35 -31.87
C ILE A 435 8.56 45.74 -31.53
N ASN A 436 8.47 46.69 -32.47
CA ASN A 436 8.93 48.07 -32.26
C ASN A 436 8.23 48.72 -31.05
N ILE A 437 9.05 49.20 -30.11
CA ILE A 437 8.64 49.67 -28.78
C ILE A 437 7.68 50.87 -28.84
N ASP A 438 7.81 51.71 -29.87
CA ASP A 438 7.06 52.97 -29.99
C ASP A 438 5.57 52.81 -30.35
N SER A 439 5.11 51.58 -30.64
CA SER A 439 3.73 51.31 -31.08
C SER A 439 2.99 50.31 -30.18
N ILE A 440 3.56 49.98 -29.02
CA ILE A 440 3.08 48.88 -28.18
C ILE A 440 1.67 49.13 -27.63
N PHE A 441 1.33 50.34 -27.20
CA PHE A 441 -0.01 50.60 -26.62
C PHE A 441 -1.16 50.51 -27.64
N GLN A 442 -0.93 50.81 -28.92
CA GLN A 442 -1.94 50.70 -29.98
C GLN A 442 -1.97 49.30 -30.63
N ILE A 443 -0.81 48.66 -30.81
CA ILE A 443 -0.74 47.27 -31.33
C ILE A 443 -1.25 46.26 -30.28
N LEU A 444 -1.05 46.54 -28.99
CA LEU A 444 -1.68 45.82 -27.87
C LEU A 444 -3.20 46.13 -27.72
N PHE A 445 -3.88 46.79 -28.65
CA PHE A 445 -5.35 46.77 -28.62
C PHE A 445 -5.92 46.16 -29.89
N ASP A 446 -5.29 46.41 -31.05
CA ASP A 446 -5.83 45.95 -32.34
C ASP A 446 -5.38 44.54 -32.79
N GLN A 447 -4.27 43.99 -32.27
CA GLN A 447 -3.86 42.58 -32.53
C GLN A 447 -4.03 41.65 -31.30
N ASN A 448 -4.75 42.10 -30.27
CA ASN A 448 -4.39 41.75 -28.89
C ASN A 448 -5.22 40.69 -28.17
N VAL A 449 -6.30 40.21 -28.79
CA VAL A 449 -7.13 39.15 -28.21
C VAL A 449 -6.32 37.86 -28.06
N ASN A 450 -5.53 37.49 -29.07
CA ASN A 450 -4.72 36.27 -29.02
C ASN A 450 -3.61 36.33 -27.97
N PHE A 451 -3.00 37.50 -27.78
CA PHE A 451 -1.97 37.70 -26.75
C PHE A 451 -2.55 37.60 -25.33
N LEU A 452 -3.67 38.28 -25.06
CA LEU A 452 -4.38 38.18 -23.79
C LEU A 452 -4.86 36.75 -23.51
N VAL A 453 -5.43 36.07 -24.52
CA VAL A 453 -5.83 34.66 -24.41
C VAL A 453 -4.63 33.79 -24.06
N ASN A 454 -3.48 33.99 -24.69
CA ASN A 454 -2.26 33.25 -24.40
C ASN A 454 -1.77 33.45 -22.95
N ILE A 455 -1.79 34.69 -22.46
CA ILE A 455 -1.41 35.00 -21.06
C ILE A 455 -2.37 34.32 -20.08
N ILE A 456 -3.68 34.40 -20.33
CA ILE A 456 -4.71 33.76 -19.49
C ILE A 456 -4.50 32.24 -19.48
N LEU A 457 -4.21 31.63 -20.63
CA LEU A 457 -3.95 30.19 -20.73
C LEU A 457 -2.68 29.78 -19.98
N ILE A 458 -1.61 30.58 -20.05
CA ILE A 458 -0.38 30.36 -19.28
C ILE A 458 -0.67 30.44 -17.78
N PHE A 459 -1.43 31.44 -17.35
CA PHE A 459 -1.84 31.58 -15.96
C PHE A 459 -2.64 30.35 -15.48
N ILE A 460 -3.63 29.91 -16.26
CA ILE A 460 -4.43 28.72 -15.96
C ILE A 460 -3.55 27.46 -15.89
N PHE A 461 -2.60 27.30 -16.82
CA PHE A 461 -1.67 26.17 -16.81
C PHE A 461 -0.82 26.15 -15.54
N LEU A 462 -0.20 27.29 -15.19
CA LEU A 462 0.69 27.40 -14.04
C LEU A 462 -0.06 27.24 -12.71
N ILE A 463 -1.23 27.85 -12.55
CA ILE A 463 -2.02 27.71 -11.31
C ILE A 463 -2.48 26.27 -11.10
N LEU A 464 -2.84 25.55 -12.17
CA LEU A 464 -3.18 24.13 -12.09
C LEU A 464 -1.96 23.29 -11.70
N CYS A 465 -0.79 23.58 -12.26
CA CYS A 465 0.45 22.92 -11.88
C CYS A 465 0.82 23.16 -10.40
N VAL A 466 0.68 24.39 -9.90
CA VAL A 466 0.83 24.73 -8.47
C VAL A 466 -0.16 23.93 -7.63
N GLY A 467 -1.44 23.94 -7.98
CA GLY A 467 -2.47 23.21 -7.25
C GLY A 467 -2.21 21.70 -7.16
N ILE A 468 -1.82 21.08 -8.29
CA ILE A 468 -1.49 19.65 -8.35
C ILE A 468 -0.28 19.33 -7.46
N SER A 469 0.79 20.12 -7.56
CA SER A 469 2.02 19.89 -6.79
C SER A 469 1.76 20.07 -5.30
N SER A 470 1.07 21.15 -4.92
CA SER A 470 0.66 21.42 -3.54
C SER A 470 -0.19 20.28 -2.97
N PHE A 471 -1.15 19.76 -3.74
CA PHE A 471 -1.96 18.62 -3.33
C PHE A 471 -1.11 17.39 -3.02
N PHE A 472 -0.18 17.02 -3.91
CA PHE A 472 0.68 15.85 -3.70
C PHE A 472 1.63 16.04 -2.52
N PHE A 473 2.24 17.22 -2.35
CA PHE A 473 3.15 17.48 -1.22
C PHE A 473 2.43 17.41 0.12
N LEU A 474 1.24 18.01 0.22
CA LEU A 474 0.43 17.97 1.44
C LEU A 474 -0.11 16.57 1.76
N LYS A 475 -0.44 15.79 0.72
CA LYS A 475 -0.89 14.40 0.85
C LYS A 475 0.22 13.48 1.35
N ILE A 476 1.45 13.69 0.89
CA ILE A 476 2.63 12.92 1.32
C ILE A 476 2.90 13.12 2.81
N VAL A 477 2.83 14.36 3.29
CA VAL A 477 3.10 14.70 4.69
C VAL A 477 1.85 14.52 5.58
N ASN A 478 0.75 13.99 5.02
CA ASN A 478 -0.50 13.72 5.72
C ASN A 478 -0.96 14.92 6.59
N GLN A 479 -0.96 16.14 6.02
CA GLN A 479 -1.39 17.33 6.75
C GLN A 479 -2.91 17.38 6.91
N HIS A 480 -3.33 17.92 8.06
CA HIS A 480 -4.73 18.31 8.24
C HIS A 480 -5.02 19.60 7.46
N LYS A 481 -6.27 19.79 7.03
CA LYS A 481 -6.74 20.98 6.28
C LYS A 481 -5.99 21.22 4.95
N ILE A 482 -5.77 20.15 4.19
CA ILE A 482 -5.11 20.18 2.86
C ILE A 482 -5.67 21.29 1.96
N ASN A 483 -7.01 21.40 1.87
CA ASN A 483 -7.66 22.35 0.97
C ASN A 483 -7.33 23.81 1.31
N PHE A 484 -7.28 24.16 2.59
CA PHE A 484 -6.95 25.51 3.03
C PHE A 484 -5.54 25.90 2.58
N LEU A 485 -4.57 25.01 2.78
CA LEU A 485 -3.18 25.26 2.39
C LEU A 485 -3.04 25.39 0.87
N ILE A 486 -3.72 24.54 0.09
CA ILE A 486 -3.75 24.67 -1.39
C ILE A 486 -4.28 26.05 -1.79
N ILE A 487 -5.41 26.48 -1.23
CA ILE A 487 -6.01 27.79 -1.53
C ILE A 487 -5.02 28.91 -1.21
N THR A 488 -4.36 28.88 -0.05
CA THR A 488 -3.36 29.90 0.29
C THR A 488 -2.18 29.92 -0.68
N THR A 489 -1.70 28.77 -1.15
CA THR A 489 -0.60 28.70 -2.13
C THR A 489 -1.03 29.23 -3.50
N CYS A 490 -2.27 28.96 -3.92
CA CYS A 490 -2.81 29.51 -5.16
C CYS A 490 -2.98 31.03 -5.07
N ILE A 491 -3.52 31.57 -3.97
CA ILE A 491 -3.64 33.03 -3.75
C ILE A 491 -2.26 33.69 -3.79
N LEU A 492 -1.27 33.10 -3.15
CA LEU A 492 0.10 33.62 -3.15
C LEU A 492 0.68 33.63 -4.57
N PHE A 493 0.49 32.55 -5.34
CA PHE A 493 0.86 32.50 -6.76
C PHE A 493 0.16 33.61 -7.57
N THR A 494 -1.15 33.78 -7.42
CA THR A 494 -1.90 34.78 -8.19
C THR A 494 -1.43 36.20 -7.89
N LEU A 495 -1.17 36.52 -6.62
CA LEU A 495 -0.66 37.84 -6.24
C LEU A 495 0.69 38.13 -6.88
N LEU A 496 1.63 37.18 -6.79
CA LEU A 496 2.98 37.35 -7.37
C LEU A 496 2.94 37.45 -8.88
N PHE A 497 2.14 36.61 -9.54
CA PHE A 497 1.94 36.68 -10.98
C PHE A 497 1.42 38.06 -11.39
N MET A 498 0.36 38.55 -10.74
CA MET A 498 -0.21 39.87 -11.06
C MET A 498 0.77 41.02 -10.80
N ILE A 499 1.52 40.99 -9.69
CA ILE A 499 2.52 42.03 -9.39
C ILE A 499 3.61 42.04 -10.46
N SER A 500 4.16 40.87 -10.82
CA SER A 500 5.19 40.78 -11.86
C SER A 500 4.68 41.19 -13.23
N PHE A 501 3.46 40.78 -13.60
CA PHE A 501 2.79 41.17 -14.84
C PHE A 501 2.58 42.69 -14.91
N LEU A 502 2.05 43.29 -13.83
CA LEU A 502 1.79 44.73 -13.76
C LEU A 502 3.09 45.54 -13.87
N ASN A 503 4.13 45.14 -13.14
CA ASN A 503 5.43 45.82 -13.18
C ASN A 503 6.02 45.86 -14.60
N ILE A 504 5.81 44.79 -15.37
CA ILE A 504 6.25 44.72 -16.77
C ILE A 504 5.36 45.57 -17.65
N SER A 505 4.04 45.52 -17.48
CA SER A 505 3.11 46.35 -18.26
C SER A 505 3.26 47.85 -17.97
N TYR A 506 3.84 48.23 -16.84
CA TYR A 506 4.21 49.61 -16.53
C TYR A 506 5.61 49.99 -17.05
N PHE A 507 6.50 49.01 -17.25
CA PHE A 507 7.85 49.22 -17.75
C PHE A 507 7.90 49.31 -19.29
N ILE A 508 7.04 48.54 -19.95
CA ILE A 508 6.75 48.62 -21.38
C ILE A 508 5.78 49.78 -21.63
#